data_AF-A0A7S2G095-F1
#
_entry.id   AF-A0A7S2G095-F1
#
_cell.length_a   1.000
_cell.length_b   1.000
_cell.length_c   1.000
_cell.angle_alpha   90.00
_cell.angle_beta   90.00
_cell.angle_gamma   90.00
#
_symmetry.space_group_name_H-M   'P 1'
#
loop_
_entity.id
_entity.type
_entity.pdbx_description
1 polymer ?
#
loop_
_entity_poly.entity_id
_entity_poly.type
_entity_poly.pdbx_seq_one_letter_code
_entity_poly.pdbx_strand_id
1 'polypeptide(L)'
;FPDLAAALKLFNDEFNAGLIAPAKLKLKGLDASETGRFEQISALYHPGSAAKLKEYSMALLQDEGLMRKVPGFKVSTIKAFAYGGCDSPLCDQLIFLQEWLSERRPRAIRYEEGYWYYNEEKAFTEIVSSPDNLPCAIRAKRPVVVFPRNEDDLIEMRHALHDYLMRHLYTLDCHISKAAGRMVFHVPDETKARLDDLVKKVKAQVDGANPVDVIREVTTRIQWQSQSSDYHDSHLMLVYSDMEPDDNMSIAQLWEWKAEVDKMEKPPMVIMAVDFEKKEGGDILEKKQITSSLTLGLEHVYVLTPESDTTGQQVNKNSRTVHQRNAWLQANRQAEIDRICEELVRFKGSVIDFYIIAPGLGNLAGIIGQLRAKGQWPLPSRPNWRVSLYSGQYNLGGMTQGDLEALSEIMQHSSDPLVDVGKFPFFGGKGCHPWTDSLTTFASPSMASAISVQTPLLGAALTSFNDEFNAGLVNPHSKDFFSKKPLTEDEAARYARYKAAFVYERADTVRTFCKCVVEDPDIFKKLPDFKKSTFTAFAYGGCDSPLCDQLIFAYEYLKVKNPSALNMQTGKWFFDAEKGFSQVRQDEGRFPAIQPTLKDPLDEVVLADLRSALQKYLLQHLDDIRCVKHHSR
;
A
#
# COMPACT_ATOMS: atom_id res chain seq x y z
N PHE A 1 -12.23 -11.17 -2.07
CA PHE A 1 -13.70 -11.10 -2.20
C PHE A 1 -14.37 -12.46 -1.89
N PRO A 2 -14.32 -12.97 -0.65
CA PRO A 2 -14.89 -14.28 -0.32
C PRO A 2 -16.41 -14.36 -0.54
N ASP A 3 -17.17 -13.32 -0.18
CA ASP A 3 -18.63 -13.31 -0.32
C ASP A 3 -19.07 -13.28 -1.78
N LEU A 4 -18.39 -12.50 -2.63
CA LEU A 4 -18.63 -12.51 -4.07
C LEU A 4 -18.29 -13.88 -4.67
N ALA A 5 -17.17 -14.50 -4.26
CA ALA A 5 -16.83 -15.84 -4.72
C ALA A 5 -17.87 -16.87 -4.31
N ALA A 6 -18.40 -16.78 -3.08
CA ALA A 6 -19.48 -17.63 -2.59
C ALA A 6 -20.79 -17.39 -3.37
N ALA A 7 -21.15 -16.13 -3.63
CA ALA A 7 -22.33 -15.78 -4.42
C ALA A 7 -22.22 -16.26 -5.88
N LEU A 8 -21.06 -16.04 -6.51
CA LEU A 8 -20.77 -16.55 -7.86
C LEU A 8 -20.82 -18.07 -7.90
N LYS A 9 -20.25 -18.76 -6.90
CA LYS A 9 -20.31 -20.22 -6.79
C LYS A 9 -21.75 -20.70 -6.66
N LEU A 10 -22.53 -20.10 -5.78
CA LEU A 10 -23.94 -20.46 -5.57
C LEU A 10 -24.74 -20.30 -6.87
N PHE A 11 -24.63 -19.15 -7.52
CA PHE A 11 -25.32 -18.88 -8.79
C PHE A 11 -24.88 -19.85 -9.89
N ASN A 12 -23.57 -20.09 -10.00
CA ASN A 12 -23.00 -21.00 -10.99
C ASN A 12 -23.49 -22.44 -10.77
N ASP A 13 -23.49 -22.90 -9.52
CA ASP A 13 -23.92 -24.24 -9.15
C ASP A 13 -25.40 -24.45 -9.50
N GLU A 14 -26.27 -23.51 -9.15
CA GLU A 14 -27.69 -23.60 -9.47
C GLU A 14 -27.95 -23.60 -10.98
N PHE A 15 -27.35 -22.67 -11.71
CA PHE A 15 -27.55 -22.55 -13.16
C PHE A 15 -27.00 -23.77 -13.91
N ASN A 16 -25.75 -24.16 -13.63
CA ASN A 16 -25.06 -25.21 -14.37
C ASN A 16 -25.44 -26.63 -13.94
N ALA A 17 -25.86 -26.85 -12.69
CA ALA A 17 -26.47 -28.13 -12.31
C ALA A 17 -27.66 -28.44 -13.22
N GLY A 18 -28.46 -27.41 -13.51
CA GLY A 18 -29.56 -27.51 -14.47
C GLY A 18 -29.12 -27.89 -15.89
N LEU A 19 -27.92 -27.53 -16.34
CA LEU A 19 -27.39 -27.89 -17.66
C LEU A 19 -26.96 -29.36 -17.75
N ILE A 20 -26.43 -29.91 -16.66
CA ILE A 20 -25.94 -31.29 -16.59
C ILE A 20 -26.90 -32.26 -15.91
N ALA A 21 -28.08 -31.79 -15.52
CA ALA A 21 -29.15 -32.63 -15.00
C ALA A 21 -29.42 -33.82 -15.95
N PRO A 22 -29.68 -35.04 -15.45
CA PRO A 22 -29.89 -36.22 -16.28
C PRO A 22 -30.88 -36.01 -17.43
N ALA A 23 -32.00 -35.34 -17.16
CA ALA A 23 -33.04 -35.03 -18.15
C ALA A 23 -32.57 -34.06 -19.27
N LYS A 24 -31.55 -33.24 -19.01
CA LYS A 24 -30.99 -32.30 -19.99
C LYS A 24 -29.71 -32.81 -20.64
N LEU A 25 -29.01 -33.79 -20.07
CA LEU A 25 -27.75 -34.31 -20.61
C LEU A 25 -27.94 -34.97 -21.98
N LYS A 26 -29.10 -35.62 -22.21
CA LYS A 26 -29.54 -36.20 -23.49
C LYS A 26 -28.43 -36.96 -24.23
N LEU A 27 -27.80 -37.91 -23.54
CA LEU A 27 -26.79 -38.78 -24.14
C LEU A 27 -27.42 -39.59 -25.28
N LYS A 28 -26.87 -39.50 -26.49
CA LYS A 28 -27.40 -40.17 -27.67
C LYS A 28 -26.69 -41.51 -27.88
N GLY A 29 -27.45 -42.51 -28.35
CA GLY A 29 -26.90 -43.80 -28.76
C GLY A 29 -26.32 -44.64 -27.63
N LEU A 30 -26.94 -44.62 -26.44
CA LEU A 30 -26.60 -45.54 -25.35
C LEU A 30 -27.05 -46.96 -25.69
N ASP A 31 -26.18 -47.95 -25.46
CA ASP A 31 -26.59 -49.35 -25.44
C ASP A 31 -27.31 -49.70 -24.13
N ALA A 32 -27.79 -50.94 -23.99
CA ALA A 32 -28.52 -51.37 -22.80
C ALA A 32 -27.66 -51.33 -21.51
N SER A 33 -26.36 -51.65 -21.62
CA SER A 33 -25.43 -51.62 -20.48
C SER A 33 -25.15 -50.19 -20.05
N GLU A 34 -24.87 -49.29 -20.99
CA GLU A 34 -24.65 -47.87 -20.76
C GLU A 34 -25.91 -47.18 -20.21
N THR A 35 -27.10 -47.56 -20.68
CA THR A 35 -28.36 -47.06 -20.15
C THR A 35 -28.49 -47.38 -18.66
N GLY A 36 -28.24 -48.63 -18.27
CA GLY A 36 -28.27 -49.04 -16.86
C GLY A 36 -27.24 -48.31 -15.99
N ARG A 37 -26.01 -48.12 -16.49
CA ARG A 37 -24.98 -47.34 -15.76
C ARG A 37 -25.36 -45.86 -15.65
N PHE A 38 -25.90 -45.26 -16.72
CA PHE A 38 -26.35 -43.87 -16.69
C PHE A 38 -27.52 -43.67 -15.73
N GLU A 39 -28.46 -44.61 -15.62
CA GLU A 39 -29.53 -44.59 -14.63
C GLU A 39 -28.99 -44.64 -13.19
N GLN A 40 -28.02 -45.53 -12.92
CA GLN A 40 -27.36 -45.62 -11.61
C GLN A 40 -26.63 -44.32 -11.24
N ILE A 41 -25.87 -43.74 -12.18
CA ILE A 41 -25.17 -42.48 -11.96
C ILE A 41 -26.19 -41.35 -11.79
N SER A 42 -27.25 -41.31 -12.59
CA SER A 42 -28.31 -40.29 -12.52
C SER A 42 -29.02 -40.25 -11.17
N ALA A 43 -29.12 -41.39 -10.47
CA ALA A 43 -29.66 -41.44 -9.11
C ALA A 43 -28.82 -40.67 -8.07
N LEU A 44 -27.56 -40.37 -8.38
CA LEU A 44 -26.68 -39.53 -7.54
C LEU A 44 -27.00 -38.04 -7.69
N TYR A 45 -27.71 -37.63 -8.75
CA TYR A 45 -28.03 -36.22 -9.00
C TYR A 45 -29.14 -35.75 -8.06
N HIS A 46 -28.83 -34.79 -7.19
CA HIS A 46 -29.80 -34.13 -6.31
C HIS A 46 -29.73 -32.61 -6.50
N PRO A 47 -30.81 -31.96 -7.00
CA PRO A 47 -30.87 -30.51 -7.11
C PRO A 47 -30.56 -29.83 -5.77
N GLY A 48 -29.76 -28.75 -5.78
CA GLY A 48 -29.42 -27.98 -4.59
C GLY A 48 -28.40 -28.61 -3.64
N SER A 49 -27.89 -29.82 -3.91
CA SER A 49 -26.85 -30.45 -3.08
C SER A 49 -25.50 -30.47 -3.81
N ALA A 50 -24.60 -29.56 -3.43
CA ALA A 50 -23.26 -29.47 -4.02
C ALA A 50 -22.43 -30.77 -3.84
N ALA A 51 -22.57 -31.43 -2.68
CA ALA A 51 -21.90 -32.71 -2.42
C ALA A 51 -22.38 -33.81 -3.39
N LYS A 52 -23.70 -33.93 -3.57
CA LYS A 52 -24.28 -34.90 -4.50
C LYS A 52 -24.00 -34.57 -5.95
N LEU A 53 -23.98 -33.28 -6.31
CA LEU A 53 -23.58 -32.84 -7.64
C LEU A 53 -22.13 -33.22 -7.97
N LYS A 54 -21.22 -33.11 -6.99
CA LYS A 54 -19.83 -33.56 -7.11
C LYS A 54 -19.74 -35.08 -7.27
N GLU A 55 -20.45 -35.85 -6.44
CA GLU A 55 -20.53 -37.32 -6.56
C GLU A 55 -21.03 -37.75 -7.95
N TYR A 56 -22.15 -37.18 -8.40
CA TYR A 56 -22.71 -37.41 -9.74
C TYR A 56 -21.72 -37.08 -10.86
N SER A 57 -21.09 -35.91 -10.78
CA SER A 57 -20.16 -35.45 -11.82
C SER A 57 -18.87 -36.27 -11.84
N MET A 58 -18.38 -36.72 -10.68
CA MET A 58 -17.23 -37.61 -10.58
C MET A 58 -17.54 -38.99 -11.15
N ALA A 59 -18.73 -39.54 -10.85
CA ALA A 59 -19.15 -40.82 -11.37
C ALA A 59 -19.31 -40.79 -12.90
N LEU A 60 -19.87 -39.71 -13.46
CA LEU A 60 -19.87 -39.48 -14.90
C LEU A 60 -18.44 -39.42 -15.43
N LEU A 61 -17.57 -38.60 -14.85
CA LEU A 61 -16.19 -38.40 -15.30
C LEU A 61 -15.37 -39.71 -15.35
N GLN A 62 -15.63 -40.64 -14.44
CA GLN A 62 -14.96 -41.94 -14.35
C GLN A 62 -15.48 -42.97 -15.37
N ASP A 63 -16.71 -42.81 -15.89
CA ASP A 63 -17.24 -43.67 -16.95
C ASP A 63 -16.85 -43.11 -18.33
N GLU A 64 -15.72 -43.56 -18.88
CA GLU A 64 -15.24 -43.11 -20.18
C GLU A 64 -16.25 -43.31 -21.32
N GLY A 65 -17.05 -44.39 -21.26
CA GLY A 65 -18.03 -44.71 -22.29
C GLY A 65 -19.14 -43.66 -22.35
N LEU A 66 -19.67 -43.29 -21.18
CA LEU A 66 -20.67 -42.23 -21.05
C LEU A 66 -20.07 -40.85 -21.35
N MET A 67 -18.86 -40.55 -20.87
CA MET A 67 -18.22 -39.24 -21.09
C MET A 67 -17.96 -38.94 -22.57
N ARG A 68 -17.60 -39.94 -23.38
CA ARG A 68 -17.45 -39.75 -24.84
C ARG A 68 -18.74 -39.34 -25.54
N LYS A 69 -19.89 -39.60 -24.91
CA LYS A 69 -21.24 -39.26 -25.43
C LYS A 69 -21.80 -37.96 -24.85
N VAL A 70 -21.11 -37.35 -23.89
CA VAL A 70 -21.47 -36.03 -23.35
C VAL A 70 -21.21 -34.96 -24.41
N PRO A 71 -22.17 -34.05 -24.68
CA PRO A 71 -21.91 -32.90 -25.55
C PRO A 71 -20.70 -32.08 -25.09
N GLY A 72 -19.79 -31.74 -26.00
CA GLY A 72 -18.50 -31.12 -25.66
C GLY A 72 -18.59 -29.91 -24.72
N PHE A 73 -19.58 -29.03 -24.91
CA PHE A 73 -19.77 -27.84 -24.07
C PHE A 73 -20.20 -28.15 -22.62
N LYS A 74 -20.66 -29.37 -22.33
CA LYS A 74 -21.01 -29.83 -20.97
C LYS A 74 -19.86 -30.55 -20.28
N VAL A 75 -18.84 -30.97 -21.03
CA VAL A 75 -17.69 -31.70 -20.49
C VAL A 75 -16.90 -30.84 -19.51
N SER A 76 -16.69 -29.55 -19.83
CA SER A 76 -16.04 -28.59 -18.92
C SER A 76 -16.81 -28.47 -17.61
N THR A 77 -18.13 -28.37 -17.68
CA THR A 77 -19.01 -28.23 -16.52
C THR A 77 -18.98 -29.46 -15.62
N ILE A 78 -19.06 -30.67 -16.19
CA ILE A 78 -18.93 -31.92 -15.41
C ILE A 78 -17.57 -32.01 -14.74
N LYS A 79 -16.48 -31.69 -15.46
CA LYS A 79 -15.14 -31.69 -14.89
C LYS A 79 -15.02 -30.69 -13.74
N ALA A 80 -15.51 -29.46 -13.93
CA ALA A 80 -15.49 -28.44 -12.89
C ALA A 80 -16.19 -28.93 -11.62
N PHE A 81 -17.41 -29.46 -11.73
CA PHE A 81 -18.13 -29.98 -10.57
C PHE A 81 -17.46 -31.19 -9.91
N ALA A 82 -16.91 -32.13 -10.70
CA ALA A 82 -16.20 -33.29 -10.16
C ALA A 82 -15.02 -32.87 -9.27
N TYR A 83 -14.31 -31.80 -9.63
CA TYR A 83 -13.20 -31.25 -8.85
C TYR A 83 -13.61 -30.17 -7.84
N GLY A 84 -14.90 -29.87 -7.69
CA GLY A 84 -15.42 -28.86 -6.77
C GLY A 84 -15.24 -27.40 -7.23
N GLY A 85 -14.88 -27.20 -8.49
CA GLY A 85 -14.79 -25.89 -9.12
C GLY A 85 -16.14 -25.35 -9.61
N CYS A 86 -16.07 -24.27 -10.39
CA CYS A 86 -17.17 -23.67 -11.14
C CYS A 86 -16.79 -23.56 -12.61
N ASP A 87 -17.77 -23.58 -13.51
CA ASP A 87 -17.57 -23.40 -14.95
C ASP A 87 -18.44 -22.25 -15.42
N SER A 88 -17.87 -21.18 -15.96
CA SER A 88 -18.66 -20.05 -16.46
C SER A 88 -18.56 -20.00 -17.97
N PRO A 89 -19.68 -19.89 -18.71
CA PRO A 89 -19.59 -19.75 -20.15
C PRO A 89 -18.82 -18.48 -20.51
N LEU A 90 -17.90 -18.60 -21.46
CA LEU A 90 -17.09 -17.46 -21.95
C LEU A 90 -17.87 -16.53 -22.89
N CYS A 91 -19.10 -16.88 -23.28
CA CYS A 91 -19.82 -16.26 -24.40
C CYS A 91 -19.89 -14.73 -24.31
N ASP A 92 -20.19 -14.17 -23.14
CA ASP A 92 -20.33 -12.73 -22.97
C ASP A 92 -18.97 -12.05 -22.74
N GLN A 93 -18.00 -12.80 -22.21
CA GLN A 93 -16.61 -12.34 -22.05
C GLN A 93 -15.88 -12.20 -23.39
N LEU A 94 -16.42 -12.78 -24.48
CA LEU A 94 -15.87 -12.63 -25.83
C LEU A 94 -15.90 -11.19 -26.34
N ILE A 95 -16.83 -10.36 -25.84
CA ILE A 95 -16.90 -8.93 -26.20
C ILE A 95 -15.64 -8.21 -25.68
N PHE A 96 -15.35 -8.37 -24.40
CA PHE A 96 -14.13 -7.82 -23.79
C PHE A 96 -12.88 -8.35 -24.48
N LEU A 97 -12.81 -9.66 -24.73
CA LEU A 97 -11.65 -10.27 -25.37
C LEU A 97 -11.43 -9.76 -26.80
N GLN A 98 -12.50 -9.49 -27.55
CA GLN A 98 -12.40 -8.90 -28.89
C GLN A 98 -11.82 -7.48 -28.84
N GLU A 99 -12.29 -6.63 -27.94
CA GLU A 99 -11.73 -5.28 -27.77
C GLU A 99 -10.26 -5.35 -27.36
N TRP A 100 -9.95 -6.17 -26.36
CA TRP A 100 -8.59 -6.36 -25.86
C TRP A 100 -7.63 -6.88 -26.93
N LEU A 101 -8.03 -7.90 -27.70
CA LEU A 101 -7.23 -8.43 -28.81
C LEU A 101 -7.04 -7.39 -29.91
N SER A 102 -8.07 -6.60 -30.23
CA SER A 102 -7.97 -5.58 -31.28
C SER A 102 -6.98 -4.47 -30.92
N GLU A 103 -6.89 -4.10 -29.65
CA GLU A 103 -5.94 -3.10 -29.15
C GLU A 103 -4.53 -3.69 -28.98
N ARG A 104 -4.41 -4.83 -28.28
CA ARG A 104 -3.12 -5.36 -27.81
C ARG A 104 -2.47 -6.36 -28.76
N ARG A 105 -3.27 -7.10 -29.53
CA ARG A 105 -2.83 -8.19 -30.42
C ARG A 105 -3.58 -8.16 -31.75
N PRO A 106 -3.53 -7.06 -32.53
CA PRO A 106 -4.35 -6.91 -33.74
C PRO A 106 -4.12 -7.98 -34.82
N ARG A 107 -3.00 -8.73 -34.76
CA ARG A 107 -2.71 -9.85 -35.66
C ARG A 107 -3.35 -11.18 -35.24
N ALA A 108 -3.76 -11.32 -33.97
CA ALA A 108 -4.39 -12.53 -33.45
C ALA A 108 -5.89 -12.60 -33.77
N ILE A 109 -6.48 -11.50 -34.25
CA ILE A 109 -7.89 -11.39 -34.57
C ILE A 109 -8.08 -10.93 -36.02
N ARG A 110 -9.04 -11.54 -36.72
CA ARG A 110 -9.54 -11.09 -38.03
C ARG A 110 -11.04 -10.89 -37.98
N TYR A 111 -11.59 -10.15 -38.92
CA TYR A 111 -13.03 -9.93 -39.01
C TYR A 111 -13.60 -10.60 -40.24
N GLU A 112 -14.67 -11.37 -40.05
CA GLU A 112 -15.52 -11.86 -41.14
C GLU A 112 -16.64 -10.86 -41.37
N GLU A 113 -16.71 -10.32 -42.58
CA GLU A 113 -17.73 -9.35 -42.97
C GLU A 113 -18.79 -10.01 -43.84
N GLY A 114 -20.06 -9.67 -43.62
CA GLY A 114 -21.16 -10.20 -44.39
C GLY A 114 -22.50 -9.82 -43.76
N TYR A 115 -23.45 -10.74 -43.83
CA TYR A 115 -24.80 -10.57 -43.29
C TYR A 115 -25.04 -11.55 -42.16
N TRP A 116 -25.60 -11.05 -41.06
CA TRP A 116 -25.98 -11.84 -39.91
C TRP A 116 -27.16 -12.74 -40.26
N TYR A 117 -27.04 -14.02 -39.91
CA TYR A 117 -28.06 -15.04 -40.14
C TYR A 117 -28.20 -15.91 -38.90
N TYR A 118 -29.43 -16.16 -38.43
CA TYR A 118 -29.70 -17.15 -37.40
C TYR A 118 -30.01 -18.49 -38.05
N ASN A 119 -29.13 -19.47 -37.83
CA ASN A 119 -29.32 -20.84 -38.29
C ASN A 119 -30.23 -21.58 -37.30
N GLU A 120 -31.52 -21.75 -37.63
CA GLU A 120 -32.50 -22.39 -36.76
C GLU A 120 -32.16 -23.85 -36.44
N GLU A 121 -31.62 -24.59 -37.43
CA GLU A 121 -31.26 -26.00 -37.27
C GLU A 121 -30.14 -26.17 -36.24
N LYS A 122 -29.16 -25.28 -36.28
CA LYS A 122 -28.01 -25.34 -35.38
C LYS A 122 -28.15 -24.47 -34.13
N ALA A 123 -29.20 -23.65 -34.05
CA ALA A 123 -29.47 -22.68 -33.00
C ALA A 123 -28.28 -21.73 -32.71
N PHE A 124 -27.61 -21.24 -33.76
CA PHE A 124 -26.53 -20.25 -33.62
C PHE A 124 -26.47 -19.25 -34.78
N THR A 125 -25.68 -18.19 -34.62
CA THR A 125 -25.54 -17.11 -35.59
C THR A 125 -24.32 -17.27 -36.51
N GLU A 126 -24.51 -17.03 -37.80
CA GLU A 126 -23.51 -17.12 -38.85
C GLU A 126 -23.34 -15.76 -39.56
N ILE A 127 -22.16 -15.56 -40.15
CA ILE A 127 -21.93 -14.50 -41.14
C ILE A 127 -21.93 -15.15 -42.51
N VAL A 128 -22.90 -14.79 -43.34
CA VAL A 128 -23.00 -15.27 -44.74
C VAL A 128 -22.59 -14.17 -45.71
N SER A 129 -21.97 -14.55 -46.82
CA SER A 129 -21.42 -13.61 -47.80
C SER A 129 -22.48 -12.94 -48.67
N SER A 130 -23.68 -13.53 -48.81
CA SER A 130 -24.81 -12.98 -49.59
C SER A 130 -26.09 -12.94 -48.76
N PRO A 131 -26.92 -11.89 -48.87
CA PRO A 131 -28.21 -11.81 -48.19
C PRO A 131 -29.33 -12.57 -48.92
N ASP A 132 -29.04 -13.23 -50.05
CA ASP A 132 -30.04 -13.92 -50.86
C ASP A 132 -30.77 -14.98 -50.01
N ASN A 133 -32.10 -14.82 -49.88
CA ASN A 133 -33.01 -15.63 -49.06
C ASN A 133 -33.05 -15.30 -47.56
N LEU A 134 -32.47 -14.18 -47.10
CA LEU A 134 -32.63 -13.71 -45.73
C LEU A 134 -33.81 -12.74 -45.59
N PRO A 135 -34.81 -13.02 -44.73
CA PRO A 135 -35.95 -12.12 -44.50
C PRO A 135 -35.52 -10.73 -43.98
N CYS A 136 -34.39 -10.65 -43.27
CA CYS A 136 -33.80 -9.44 -42.71
C CYS A 136 -32.27 -9.51 -42.78
N ALA A 137 -31.66 -8.82 -43.75
CA ALA A 137 -30.21 -8.83 -43.95
C ALA A 137 -29.52 -7.72 -43.15
N ILE A 138 -29.03 -8.04 -41.94
CA ILE A 138 -28.26 -7.09 -41.12
C ILE A 138 -26.77 -7.25 -41.45
N ARG A 139 -26.13 -6.19 -41.96
CA ARG A 139 -24.66 -6.22 -42.14
C ARG A 139 -23.98 -6.36 -40.78
N ALA A 140 -23.05 -7.29 -40.68
CA ALA A 140 -22.35 -7.59 -39.44
C ALA A 140 -20.87 -7.91 -39.69
N LYS A 141 -20.07 -7.71 -38.65
CA LYS A 141 -18.68 -8.16 -38.58
C LYS A 141 -18.55 -9.13 -37.42
N ARG A 142 -18.02 -10.32 -37.67
CA ARG A 142 -17.73 -11.30 -36.63
C ARG A 142 -16.23 -11.37 -36.37
N PRO A 143 -15.77 -11.13 -35.13
CA PRO A 143 -14.39 -11.37 -34.77
C PRO A 143 -14.08 -12.87 -34.81
N VAL A 144 -12.93 -13.24 -35.36
CA VAL A 144 -12.44 -14.62 -35.40
C VAL A 144 -10.97 -14.61 -35.01
N VAL A 145 -10.62 -15.41 -34.01
CA VAL A 145 -9.22 -15.64 -33.64
C VAL A 145 -8.54 -16.38 -34.79
N VAL A 146 -7.41 -15.86 -35.28
CA VAL A 146 -6.70 -16.39 -36.45
C VAL A 146 -6.15 -17.80 -36.17
N PHE A 147 -5.62 -17.99 -34.95
CA PHE A 147 -5.04 -19.25 -34.50
C PHE A 147 -5.72 -19.72 -33.20
N PRO A 148 -6.94 -20.29 -33.27
CA PRO A 148 -7.74 -20.61 -32.07
C PRO A 148 -7.15 -21.73 -31.18
N ARG A 149 -6.03 -22.33 -31.58
CA ARG A 149 -5.27 -23.33 -30.81
C ARG A 149 -3.89 -22.83 -30.35
N ASN A 150 -3.57 -21.56 -30.57
CA ASN A 150 -2.33 -20.98 -30.07
C ASN A 150 -2.44 -20.85 -28.54
N GLU A 151 -1.64 -21.64 -27.81
CA GLU A 151 -1.69 -21.66 -26.35
C GLU A 151 -1.23 -20.34 -25.72
N ASP A 152 -0.25 -19.66 -26.32
CA ASP A 152 0.26 -18.38 -25.81
C ASP A 152 -0.83 -17.31 -25.86
N ASP A 153 -1.52 -17.17 -27.00
CA ASP A 153 -2.63 -16.23 -27.15
C ASP A 153 -3.75 -16.54 -26.14
N LEU A 154 -4.08 -17.83 -25.94
CA LEU A 154 -5.11 -18.25 -24.98
C LEU A 154 -4.72 -17.98 -23.53
N ILE A 155 -3.45 -18.16 -23.16
CA ILE A 155 -2.91 -17.86 -21.83
C ILE A 155 -2.97 -16.35 -21.58
N GLU A 156 -2.57 -15.53 -22.55
CA GLU A 156 -2.65 -14.07 -22.41
C GLU A 156 -4.08 -13.57 -22.28
N MET A 157 -5.01 -14.09 -23.09
CA MET A 157 -6.44 -13.78 -22.98
C MET A 157 -6.99 -14.16 -21.59
N ARG A 158 -6.56 -15.30 -21.03
CA ARG A 158 -6.93 -15.71 -19.67
C ARG A 158 -6.41 -14.74 -18.62
N HIS A 159 -5.16 -14.30 -18.73
CA HIS A 159 -4.60 -13.29 -17.82
C HIS A 159 -5.33 -11.96 -17.95
N ALA A 160 -5.64 -11.52 -19.18
CA ALA A 160 -6.40 -10.29 -19.41
C ALA A 160 -7.78 -10.31 -18.72
N LEU A 161 -8.53 -11.41 -18.86
CA LEU A 161 -9.82 -11.57 -18.18
C LEU A 161 -9.70 -11.47 -16.67
N HIS A 162 -8.73 -12.21 -16.10
CA HIS A 162 -8.48 -12.20 -14.67
C HIS A 162 -8.10 -10.80 -14.18
N ASP A 163 -7.13 -10.16 -14.82
CA ASP A 163 -6.56 -8.90 -14.37
C ASP A 163 -7.57 -7.75 -14.46
N TYR A 164 -8.33 -7.67 -15.55
CA TYR A 164 -9.34 -6.62 -15.71
C TYR A 164 -10.54 -6.82 -14.79
N LEU A 165 -10.99 -8.06 -14.58
CA LEU A 165 -12.04 -8.34 -13.60
C LEU A 165 -11.58 -7.95 -12.20
N MET A 166 -10.38 -8.37 -11.80
CA MET A 166 -9.84 -8.03 -10.49
C MET A 166 -9.66 -6.52 -10.33
N ARG A 167 -9.14 -5.81 -11.34
CA ARG A 167 -9.09 -4.33 -11.34
C ARG A 167 -10.47 -3.72 -11.14
N HIS A 168 -11.49 -4.18 -11.86
CA HIS A 168 -12.85 -3.68 -11.71
C HIS A 168 -13.41 -3.93 -10.30
N LEU A 169 -13.22 -5.13 -9.76
CA LEU A 169 -13.63 -5.47 -8.40
C LEU A 169 -12.91 -4.60 -7.36
N TYR A 170 -11.62 -4.33 -7.54
CA TYR A 170 -10.89 -3.39 -6.70
C TYR A 170 -11.41 -1.97 -6.82
N THR A 171 -11.81 -1.51 -8.01
CA THR A 171 -12.45 -0.20 -8.19
C THR A 171 -13.80 -0.15 -7.49
N LEU A 172 -14.64 -1.18 -7.60
CA LEU A 172 -15.92 -1.26 -6.89
C LEU A 172 -15.76 -1.25 -5.37
N ASP A 173 -14.82 -2.05 -4.86
CA ASP A 173 -14.46 -2.05 -3.44
C ASP A 173 -13.96 -0.67 -3.02
N CYS A 174 -13.13 -0.04 -3.84
CA CYS A 174 -12.68 1.32 -3.63
C CYS A 174 -13.84 2.31 -3.49
N HIS A 175 -14.95 2.14 -4.21
CA HIS A 175 -16.15 2.97 -4.08
C HIS A 175 -16.96 2.66 -2.81
N ILE A 176 -17.10 1.39 -2.44
CA ILE A 176 -17.83 0.95 -1.25
C ILE A 176 -17.06 1.35 0.02
N SER A 177 -15.75 1.14 0.05
CA SER A 177 -14.87 1.50 1.18
C SER A 177 -14.64 3.01 1.34
N LYS A 178 -15.13 3.88 0.44
CA LYS A 178 -15.07 5.33 0.64
C LYS A 178 -15.72 5.75 1.97
N ALA A 179 -16.67 4.96 2.46
CA ALA A 179 -17.31 5.23 3.75
C ALA A 179 -16.41 4.88 4.94
N ALA A 180 -15.68 3.75 4.96
CA ALA A 180 -15.06 3.23 6.19
C ALA A 180 -13.56 3.56 6.38
N GLY A 181 -12.88 4.11 5.36
CA GLY A 181 -11.42 4.13 5.32
C GLY A 181 -10.84 2.74 5.04
N ARG A 182 -9.70 2.65 4.33
CA ARG A 182 -9.17 1.35 3.85
C ARG A 182 -8.16 0.72 4.79
N MET A 183 -7.74 1.44 5.81
CA MET A 183 -6.73 0.99 6.77
C MET A 183 -7.37 0.48 8.07
N VAL A 184 -8.29 -0.50 7.96
CA VAL A 184 -8.91 -1.16 9.12
C VAL A 184 -8.19 -2.46 9.41
N PHE A 185 -7.49 -2.52 10.55
CA PHE A 185 -6.76 -3.73 10.97
C PHE A 185 -7.64 -4.60 11.87
N HIS A 186 -7.97 -5.81 11.39
CA HIS A 186 -8.70 -6.79 12.19
C HIS A 186 -7.71 -7.61 13.03
N VAL A 187 -7.54 -7.21 14.29
CA VAL A 187 -6.56 -7.78 15.21
C VAL A 187 -7.26 -8.50 16.38
N PRO A 188 -6.92 -9.77 16.67
CA PRO A 188 -7.43 -10.48 17.84
C PRO A 188 -7.08 -9.78 19.16
N ASP A 189 -7.96 -9.85 20.16
CA ASP A 189 -7.74 -9.17 21.45
C ASP A 189 -6.51 -9.72 22.19
N GLU A 190 -6.17 -11.00 22.03
CA GLU A 190 -4.92 -11.57 22.55
C GLU A 190 -3.68 -10.89 21.99
N THR A 191 -3.73 -10.47 20.71
CA THR A 191 -2.60 -9.80 20.05
C THR A 191 -2.47 -8.37 20.54
N LYS A 192 -3.60 -7.68 20.79
CA LYS A 192 -3.60 -6.36 21.42
C LYS A 192 -3.03 -6.41 22.83
N ALA A 193 -3.48 -7.36 23.65
CA ALA A 193 -2.94 -7.55 25.01
C ALA A 193 -1.44 -7.84 25.00
N ARG A 194 -0.96 -8.62 24.02
CA ARG A 194 0.46 -8.91 23.83
C ARG A 194 1.25 -7.66 23.41
N LEU A 195 0.68 -6.79 22.57
CA LEU A 195 1.27 -5.49 22.25
C LEU A 195 1.34 -4.59 23.49
N ASP A 196 0.28 -4.51 24.28
CA ASP A 196 0.25 -3.66 25.48
C ASP A 196 1.32 -4.10 26.51
N ASP A 197 1.53 -5.42 26.66
CA ASP A 197 2.64 -5.97 27.44
C ASP A 197 4.01 -5.57 26.87
N LEU A 198 4.17 -5.65 25.54
CA LEU A 198 5.39 -5.24 24.86
C LEU A 198 5.68 -3.75 25.05
N VAL A 199 4.69 -2.87 24.89
CA VAL A 199 4.81 -1.43 25.15
C VAL A 199 5.26 -1.17 26.57
N LYS A 200 4.64 -1.83 27.57
CA LYS A 200 5.04 -1.71 28.98
C LYS A 200 6.49 -2.14 29.22
N LYS A 201 6.94 -3.22 28.58
CA LYS A 201 8.31 -3.71 28.71
C LYS A 201 9.33 -2.76 28.07
N VAL A 202 9.07 -2.27 26.86
CA VAL A 202 9.94 -1.27 26.21
C VAL A 202 9.96 0.01 27.03
N LYS A 203 8.81 0.45 27.55
CA LYS A 203 8.71 1.61 28.43
C LYS A 203 9.51 1.41 29.72
N ALA A 204 9.54 0.22 30.29
CA ALA A 204 10.31 -0.05 31.52
C ALA A 204 11.83 0.01 31.32
N GLN A 205 12.33 0.04 30.08
CA GLN A 205 13.75 0.22 29.79
C GLN A 205 14.14 1.70 29.92
N VAL A 206 14.61 2.08 31.11
CA VAL A 206 15.05 3.45 31.40
C VAL A 206 16.54 3.66 31.08
N ASP A 207 17.35 2.60 31.08
CA ASP A 207 18.82 2.69 31.10
C ASP A 207 19.52 2.07 29.87
N GLY A 208 19.27 2.62 28.67
CA GLY A 208 20.04 2.30 27.47
C GLY A 208 19.97 0.86 26.95
N ALA A 209 19.13 0.02 27.55
CA ALA A 209 18.76 -1.26 26.97
C ALA A 209 18.10 -1.03 25.60
N ASN A 210 18.46 -1.86 24.62
CA ASN A 210 17.93 -1.72 23.27
C ASN A 210 16.47 -2.24 23.26
N PRO A 211 15.47 -1.41 22.88
CA PRO A 211 14.08 -1.83 22.68
C PRO A 211 13.95 -3.08 21.81
N VAL A 212 14.84 -3.22 20.83
CA VAL A 212 14.92 -4.35 19.91
C VAL A 212 15.08 -5.67 20.65
N ASP A 213 15.82 -5.72 21.76
CA ASP A 213 16.02 -6.97 22.52
C ASP A 213 14.70 -7.49 23.10
N VAL A 214 13.87 -6.60 23.66
CA VAL A 214 12.52 -6.96 24.15
C VAL A 214 11.62 -7.39 23.01
N ILE A 215 11.69 -6.68 21.89
CA ILE A 215 10.86 -6.98 20.72
C ILE A 215 11.27 -8.34 20.13
N ARG A 216 12.55 -8.65 20.08
CA ARG A 216 13.12 -9.91 19.59
C ARG A 216 12.66 -11.12 20.39
N GLU A 217 12.56 -11.00 21.72
CA GLU A 217 12.00 -12.06 22.58
C GLU A 217 10.56 -12.41 22.18
N VAL A 218 9.80 -11.43 21.70
CA VAL A 218 8.38 -11.57 21.32
C VAL A 218 8.23 -11.92 19.83
N THR A 219 9.22 -11.62 19.00
CA THR A 219 9.16 -11.71 17.54
C THR A 219 10.16 -12.72 16.98
N THR A 220 10.10 -13.96 17.46
CA THR A 220 11.01 -15.06 17.07
C THR A 220 11.04 -15.39 15.57
N ARG A 221 10.17 -14.78 14.77
CA ARG A 221 10.09 -14.95 13.31
C ARG A 221 10.69 -13.80 12.51
N ILE A 222 11.09 -12.70 13.15
CA ILE A 222 11.74 -11.58 12.44
C ILE A 222 13.23 -11.88 12.35
N GLN A 223 13.75 -11.86 11.13
CA GLN A 223 15.18 -11.82 10.87
C GLN A 223 15.67 -10.42 11.15
N TRP A 224 16.52 -10.35 12.15
CA TRP A 224 17.20 -9.13 12.50
C TRP A 224 18.42 -9.00 11.62
N GLN A 225 18.42 -8.00 10.75
CA GLN A 225 19.55 -7.78 9.87
C GLN A 225 20.63 -6.97 10.60
N SER A 226 21.73 -7.64 10.94
CA SER A 226 22.91 -7.01 11.51
C SER A 226 23.69 -6.25 10.44
N GLN A 227 24.23 -5.08 10.78
CA GLN A 227 25.22 -4.41 9.95
C GLN A 227 26.50 -5.27 9.91
N SER A 228 26.77 -5.93 8.78
CA SER A 228 28.02 -6.68 8.55
C SER A 228 29.24 -5.74 8.57
N SER A 229 30.34 -6.19 9.15
CA SER A 229 31.58 -5.42 9.35
C SER A 229 32.31 -5.03 8.06
N ASP A 230 32.09 -5.75 6.95
CA ASP A 230 32.78 -5.47 5.67
C ASP A 230 31.87 -4.67 4.72
N TYR A 231 32.07 -3.35 4.63
CA TYR A 231 31.35 -2.45 3.69
C TYR A 231 32.04 -2.40 2.33
N HIS A 232 31.91 -3.49 1.56
CA HIS A 232 32.26 -3.52 0.14
C HIS A 232 31.07 -3.27 -0.80
N ASP A 233 29.86 -3.13 -0.25
CA ASP A 233 28.69 -2.74 -1.04
C ASP A 233 28.91 -1.39 -1.71
N SER A 234 28.47 -1.30 -2.96
CA SER A 234 28.59 -0.08 -3.76
C SER A 234 27.58 1.01 -3.33
N HIS A 235 26.53 0.63 -2.61
CA HIS A 235 25.43 1.50 -2.18
C HIS A 235 25.22 1.45 -0.66
N LEU A 236 24.90 2.61 -0.07
CA LEU A 236 24.36 2.75 1.27
C LEU A 236 23.06 3.54 1.21
N MET A 237 21.97 2.97 1.71
CA MET A 237 20.74 3.72 1.97
C MET A 237 20.80 4.34 3.37
N LEU A 238 20.83 5.67 3.42
CA LEU A 238 20.76 6.45 4.65
C LEU A 238 19.38 7.09 4.73
N VAL A 239 18.66 6.93 5.84
CA VAL A 239 17.36 7.55 6.05
C VAL A 239 17.35 8.38 7.32
N TYR A 240 16.87 9.61 7.22
CA TYR A 240 16.59 10.49 8.34
C TYR A 240 15.07 10.70 8.45
N SER A 241 14.48 10.24 9.56
CA SER A 241 13.04 10.04 9.73
C SER A 241 12.61 10.31 11.18
N ASP A 242 11.33 10.58 11.43
CA ASP A 242 10.78 10.64 12.80
C ASP A 242 9.99 9.37 13.17
N MET A 243 10.04 8.37 12.29
CA MET A 243 9.53 7.01 12.42
C MET A 243 8.01 6.93 12.67
N GLU A 244 7.24 7.88 12.13
CA GLU A 244 5.79 7.73 11.99
C GLU A 244 5.44 6.52 11.08
N PRO A 245 4.21 5.96 11.16
CA PRO A 245 3.84 4.78 10.40
C PRO A 245 4.10 4.85 8.89
N ASP A 246 3.82 5.99 8.26
CA ASP A 246 4.06 6.21 6.83
C ASP A 246 5.55 6.28 6.48
N ASP A 247 6.39 6.81 7.38
CA ASP A 247 7.85 6.75 7.24
C ASP A 247 8.33 5.29 7.21
N ASN A 248 7.90 4.49 8.18
CA ASN A 248 8.29 3.07 8.28
C ASN A 248 7.89 2.30 7.01
N MET A 249 6.68 2.53 6.50
CA MET A 249 6.23 1.90 5.25
C MET A 249 7.04 2.39 4.05
N SER A 250 7.36 3.68 3.98
CA SER A 250 8.19 4.26 2.92
C SER A 250 9.60 3.66 2.91
N ILE A 251 10.23 3.54 4.09
CA ILE A 251 11.56 2.94 4.24
C ILE A 251 11.55 1.48 3.79
N ALA A 252 10.57 0.67 4.23
CA ALA A 252 10.44 -0.72 3.81
C ALA A 252 10.29 -0.85 2.28
N GLN A 253 9.44 -0.01 1.68
CA GLN A 253 9.19 -0.01 0.24
C GLN A 253 10.42 0.43 -0.56
N LEU A 254 11.11 1.49 -0.12
CA LEU A 254 12.36 1.96 -0.72
C LEU A 254 13.46 0.91 -0.59
N TRP A 255 13.57 0.27 0.56
CA TRP A 255 14.57 -0.78 0.77
C TRP A 255 14.35 -1.94 -0.18
N GLU A 256 13.13 -2.50 -0.23
CA GLU A 256 12.81 -3.60 -1.14
C GLU A 256 13.03 -3.21 -2.60
N TRP A 257 12.69 -1.97 -2.96
CA TRP A 257 12.95 -1.42 -4.28
C TRP A 257 14.45 -1.35 -4.60
N LYS A 258 15.27 -0.83 -3.68
CA LYS A 258 16.72 -0.72 -3.83
C LYS A 258 17.41 -2.07 -3.88
N ALA A 259 16.92 -3.07 -3.14
CA ALA A 259 17.36 -4.45 -3.28
C ALA A 259 17.07 -5.00 -4.70
N GLU A 260 15.89 -4.72 -5.26
CA GLU A 260 15.52 -5.13 -6.62
C GLU A 260 16.39 -4.44 -7.69
N VAL A 261 16.47 -3.11 -7.67
CA VAL A 261 17.01 -2.31 -8.80
C VAL A 261 18.51 -2.03 -8.68
N ASP A 262 18.98 -1.70 -7.49
CA ASP A 262 20.37 -1.30 -7.23
C ASP A 262 21.20 -2.45 -6.63
N LYS A 263 20.58 -3.62 -6.40
CA LYS A 263 21.21 -4.79 -5.77
C LYS A 263 21.81 -4.47 -4.41
N MET A 264 21.14 -3.59 -3.65
CA MET A 264 21.54 -3.29 -2.29
C MET A 264 21.36 -4.54 -1.42
N GLU A 265 22.45 -5.06 -0.86
CA GLU A 265 22.43 -6.27 -0.02
C GLU A 265 22.32 -5.93 1.47
N LYS A 266 22.85 -4.76 1.87
CA LYS A 266 22.87 -4.34 3.27
C LYS A 266 21.59 -3.64 3.74
N PRO A 267 21.31 -3.70 5.06
CA PRO A 267 20.23 -2.93 5.66
C PRO A 267 20.50 -1.42 5.60
N PRO A 268 19.44 -0.59 5.50
CA PRO A 268 19.57 0.85 5.56
C PRO A 268 20.08 1.31 6.93
N MET A 269 20.85 2.39 6.93
CA MET A 269 21.17 3.15 8.12
C MET A 269 20.03 4.11 8.40
N VAL A 270 19.29 3.90 9.49
CA VAL A 270 18.11 4.72 9.84
C VAL A 270 18.39 5.57 11.08
N ILE A 271 18.22 6.89 10.94
CA ILE A 271 18.34 7.87 12.00
C ILE A 271 16.93 8.36 12.34
N MET A 272 16.50 8.11 13.58
CA MET A 272 15.25 8.57 14.17
C MET A 272 15.44 9.90 14.90
N ALA A 273 14.78 10.94 14.42
CA ALA A 273 14.69 12.24 15.08
C ALA A 273 13.47 12.26 16.02
N VAL A 274 13.70 12.48 17.32
CA VAL A 274 12.60 12.59 18.30
C VAL A 274 12.29 14.04 18.62
N ASP A 275 11.01 14.37 18.83
CA ASP A 275 10.55 15.67 19.32
C ASP A 275 9.66 15.46 20.57
N PHE A 276 10.26 15.48 21.75
CA PHE A 276 9.55 15.29 23.03
C PHE A 276 8.60 16.45 23.35
N GLU A 277 8.87 17.65 22.85
CA GLU A 277 8.00 18.82 23.05
C GLU A 277 6.65 18.64 22.33
N LYS A 278 6.64 18.02 21.14
CA LYS A 278 5.43 17.98 20.29
C LYS A 278 4.89 16.58 20.03
N LYS A 279 5.75 15.60 19.75
CA LYS A 279 5.35 14.31 19.18
C LYS A 279 5.45 13.16 20.19
N GLU A 280 6.52 13.12 20.98
CA GLU A 280 6.83 11.91 21.78
C GLU A 280 6.31 11.95 23.22
N GLY A 281 5.03 12.34 23.38
CA GLY A 281 4.32 12.26 24.66
C GLY A 281 3.82 10.84 24.96
N GLY A 282 3.39 10.58 26.19
CA GLY A 282 2.73 9.31 26.54
C GLY A 282 3.62 8.08 26.30
N ASP A 283 3.12 7.15 25.48
CA ASP A 283 3.81 5.92 25.05
C ASP A 283 4.20 5.95 23.55
N ILE A 284 4.17 7.14 22.93
CA ILE A 284 4.32 7.30 21.48
C ILE A 284 5.72 6.86 21.02
N LEU A 285 6.78 7.20 21.76
CA LEU A 285 8.15 6.79 21.41
C LEU A 285 8.28 5.27 21.35
N GLU A 286 7.78 4.58 22.37
CA GLU A 286 7.80 3.12 22.44
C GLU A 286 7.00 2.50 21.29
N LYS A 287 5.82 3.04 20.99
CA LYS A 287 5.00 2.59 19.86
C LYS A 287 5.68 2.81 18.51
N LYS A 288 6.38 3.93 18.31
CA LYS A 288 7.22 4.16 17.12
C LYS A 288 8.30 3.09 17.01
N GLN A 289 9.09 2.89 18.06
CA GLN A 289 10.17 1.88 18.07
C GLN A 289 9.66 0.46 17.81
N ILE A 290 8.53 0.07 18.40
CA ILE A 290 7.89 -1.22 18.14
C ILE A 290 7.43 -1.32 16.68
N THR A 291 6.72 -0.30 16.18
CA THR A 291 6.23 -0.26 14.79
C THR A 291 7.38 -0.34 13.80
N SER A 292 8.45 0.44 14.01
CA SER A 292 9.66 0.42 13.20
C SER A 292 10.33 -0.94 13.19
N SER A 293 10.50 -1.53 14.37
CA SER A 293 11.14 -2.85 14.49
C SER A 293 10.33 -3.94 13.78
N LEU A 294 8.99 -3.91 13.94
CA LEU A 294 8.09 -4.86 13.30
C LEU A 294 7.97 -4.65 11.78
N THR A 295 8.17 -3.43 11.29
CA THR A 295 8.06 -3.09 9.87
C THR A 295 9.38 -3.31 9.14
N LEU A 296 10.52 -2.92 9.75
CA LEU A 296 11.82 -2.89 9.09
C LEU A 296 12.73 -4.07 9.45
N GLY A 297 12.54 -4.72 10.61
CA GLY A 297 13.44 -5.81 11.04
C GLY A 297 14.89 -5.38 11.30
N LEU A 298 15.12 -4.11 11.66
CA LEU A 298 16.46 -3.56 11.92
C LEU A 298 16.90 -3.80 13.36
N GLU A 299 18.17 -4.19 13.54
CA GLU A 299 18.76 -4.36 14.88
C GLU A 299 18.99 -3.06 15.63
N HIS A 300 19.21 -1.98 14.88
CA HIS A 300 19.58 -0.70 15.43
C HIS A 300 18.97 0.42 14.61
N VAL A 301 18.45 1.42 15.33
CA VAL A 301 17.99 2.69 14.79
C VAL A 301 18.65 3.77 15.63
N TYR A 302 19.35 4.70 14.98
CA TYR A 302 20.07 5.76 15.69
C TYR A 302 19.11 6.82 16.16
N VAL A 303 18.92 7.00 17.47
CA VAL A 303 17.93 7.93 18.02
C VAL A 303 18.60 9.24 18.45
N LEU A 304 18.19 10.36 17.85
CA LEU A 304 18.70 11.69 18.16
C LEU A 304 17.61 12.63 18.67
N THR A 305 17.87 13.25 19.81
CA THR A 305 17.10 14.39 20.32
C THR A 305 17.45 15.68 19.57
N PRO A 306 16.57 16.70 19.57
CA PRO A 306 16.85 17.99 18.93
C PRO A 306 18.09 18.64 19.53
N GLU A 307 18.89 19.34 18.72
CA GLU A 307 20.04 20.11 19.21
C GLU A 307 19.63 21.15 20.28
N SER A 308 18.43 21.70 20.15
CA SER A 308 17.87 22.66 21.10
C SER A 308 17.44 22.04 22.44
N ASP A 309 17.26 20.72 22.52
CA ASP A 309 17.11 20.07 23.81
C ASP A 309 18.47 20.07 24.50
N THR A 310 18.60 20.79 25.61
CA THR A 310 19.86 20.85 26.38
C THR A 310 19.71 20.26 27.77
N THR A 311 18.48 19.97 28.20
CA THR A 311 18.17 19.58 29.58
C THR A 311 17.60 18.17 29.67
N GLY A 312 17.05 17.64 28.59
CA GLY A 312 16.28 16.40 28.60
C GLY A 312 15.00 16.48 29.44
N GLN A 313 14.52 17.71 29.70
CA GLN A 313 13.32 18.00 30.50
C GLN A 313 12.20 18.65 29.67
N GLN A 314 12.19 18.44 28.35
CA GLN A 314 11.12 18.96 27.51
C GLN A 314 9.77 18.41 27.96
N VAL A 315 8.83 19.33 28.20
CA VAL A 315 7.44 19.00 28.54
C VAL A 315 6.65 18.91 27.26
N ASN A 316 6.01 17.77 27.02
CA ASN A 316 5.16 17.59 25.86
C ASN A 316 3.93 18.51 25.94
N LYS A 317 3.64 19.23 24.85
CA LYS A 317 2.54 20.20 24.78
C LYS A 317 1.16 19.57 24.92
N ASN A 318 1.00 18.32 24.50
CA ASN A 318 -0.27 17.60 24.51
C ASN A 318 -0.48 16.89 25.86
N SER A 319 0.49 16.07 26.31
CA SER A 319 0.36 15.30 27.57
C SER A 319 0.70 16.10 28.82
N ARG A 320 1.40 17.23 28.70
CA ARG A 320 1.91 18.05 29.83
C ARG A 320 2.85 17.29 30.76
N THR A 321 3.48 16.24 30.27
CA THR A 321 4.45 15.42 31.00
C THR A 321 5.82 15.47 30.35
N VAL A 322 6.87 15.21 31.14
CA VAL A 322 8.22 14.93 30.62
C VAL A 322 8.31 13.44 30.34
N HIS A 323 8.77 13.06 29.15
CA HIS A 323 9.00 11.66 28.83
C HIS A 323 10.21 11.12 29.60
N GLN A 324 10.06 9.98 30.27
CA GLN A 324 11.09 9.43 31.16
C GLN A 324 12.44 9.12 30.46
N ARG A 325 12.42 8.85 29.15
CA ARG A 325 13.63 8.55 28.36
C ARG A 325 14.34 9.79 27.81
N ASN A 326 13.74 10.98 27.93
CA ASN A 326 14.32 12.19 27.31
C ASN A 326 15.71 12.49 27.90
N ALA A 327 15.84 12.56 29.22
CA ALA A 327 17.11 12.81 29.89
C ALA A 327 18.23 11.84 29.46
N TRP A 328 17.92 10.55 29.36
CA TRP A 328 18.90 9.55 28.94
C TRP A 328 19.31 9.72 27.46
N LEU A 329 18.35 9.88 26.55
CA LEU A 329 18.64 10.09 25.12
C LEU A 329 19.46 11.36 24.90
N GLN A 330 19.10 12.44 25.59
CA GLN A 330 19.83 13.70 25.51
C GLN A 330 21.27 13.55 26.02
N ALA A 331 21.48 12.86 27.15
CA ALA A 331 22.82 12.62 27.68
C ALA A 331 23.69 11.76 26.74
N ASN A 332 23.07 10.91 25.91
CA ASN A 332 23.77 10.02 24.98
C ASN A 332 23.80 10.53 23.54
N ARG A 333 23.18 11.68 23.23
CA ARG A 333 23.06 12.24 21.89
C ARG A 333 24.41 12.32 21.17
N GLN A 334 25.46 12.80 21.84
CA GLN A 334 26.78 12.94 21.25
C GLN A 334 27.42 11.58 20.91
N ALA A 335 27.28 10.59 21.78
CA ALA A 335 27.77 9.23 21.53
C ALA A 335 27.05 8.60 20.32
N GLU A 336 25.76 8.89 20.15
CA GLU A 336 25.01 8.40 18.99
C GLU A 336 25.44 9.10 17.68
N ILE A 337 25.68 10.42 17.71
CA ILE A 337 26.31 11.14 16.59
C ILE A 337 27.68 10.54 16.24
N ASP A 338 28.49 10.20 17.24
CA ASP A 338 29.79 9.58 17.02
C ASP A 338 29.67 8.23 16.31
N ARG A 339 28.72 7.38 16.71
CA ARG A 339 28.43 6.11 16.03
C ARG A 339 27.96 6.30 14.59
N ILE A 340 27.09 7.29 14.35
CA ILE A 340 26.64 7.66 13.00
C ILE A 340 27.85 8.03 12.14
N CYS A 341 28.73 8.89 12.65
CA CYS A 341 29.93 9.32 11.93
C CYS A 341 30.88 8.14 11.65
N GLU A 342 31.04 7.23 12.60
CA GLU A 342 31.88 6.03 12.44
C GLU A 342 31.37 5.13 11.30
N GLU A 343 30.06 4.86 11.23
CA GLU A 343 29.48 4.07 10.15
C GLU A 343 29.65 4.75 8.78
N LEU A 344 29.39 6.06 8.69
CA LEU A 344 29.59 6.83 7.45
C LEU A 344 31.05 6.80 6.97
N VAL A 345 32.02 6.82 7.89
CA VAL A 345 33.45 6.77 7.56
C VAL A 345 33.92 5.37 7.20
N ARG A 346 33.30 4.34 7.79
CA ARG A 346 33.55 2.93 7.44
C ARG A 346 33.06 2.61 6.04
N PHE A 347 31.98 3.25 5.56
CA PHE A 347 31.46 3.02 4.22
C PHE A 347 32.49 3.30 3.12
N LYS A 348 32.83 2.26 2.35
CA LYS A 348 33.78 2.33 1.22
C LYS A 348 33.12 2.24 -0.16
N GLY A 349 31.80 2.17 -0.22
CA GLY A 349 31.06 2.16 -1.48
C GLY A 349 31.09 3.51 -2.21
N SER A 350 30.47 3.52 -3.38
CA SER A 350 30.51 4.66 -4.31
C SER A 350 29.29 5.56 -4.24
N VAL A 351 28.18 5.11 -3.64
CA VAL A 351 26.91 5.84 -3.64
C VAL A 351 26.27 5.82 -2.26
N ILE A 352 25.79 6.98 -1.80
CA ILE A 352 24.88 7.10 -0.66
C ILE A 352 23.54 7.60 -1.16
N ASP A 353 22.51 6.76 -1.11
CA ASP A 353 21.12 7.14 -1.34
C ASP A 353 20.57 7.71 -0.01
N PHE A 354 20.50 9.04 0.09
CA PHE A 354 20.12 9.75 1.32
C PHE A 354 18.68 10.27 1.25
N TYR A 355 17.82 9.70 2.08
CA TYR A 355 16.40 10.03 2.19
C TYR A 355 16.14 10.88 3.43
N ILE A 356 15.56 12.07 3.23
CA ILE A 356 15.20 13.00 4.32
C ILE A 356 13.67 13.12 4.38
N ILE A 357 13.06 12.44 5.33
CA ILE A 357 11.61 12.39 5.54
C ILE A 357 11.20 12.96 6.90
N ALA A 358 12.07 13.74 7.55
CA ALA A 358 11.80 14.36 8.85
C ALA A 358 12.53 15.70 9.01
N PRO A 359 12.11 16.55 9.98
CA PRO A 359 12.79 17.80 10.26
C PRO A 359 14.19 17.59 10.84
N GLY A 360 15.16 18.37 10.34
CA GLY A 360 16.57 18.27 10.70
C GLY A 360 16.85 18.50 12.20
N LEU A 361 16.14 19.43 12.85
CA LEU A 361 16.24 19.70 14.30
C LEU A 361 17.70 19.94 14.79
N GLY A 362 18.58 20.42 13.91
CA GLY A 362 20.01 20.64 14.16
C GLY A 362 20.88 19.38 14.05
N ASN A 363 20.29 18.22 13.76
CA ASN A 363 21.02 16.95 13.73
C ASN A 363 21.86 16.77 12.47
N LEU A 364 21.41 17.28 11.31
CA LEU A 364 22.23 17.23 10.09
C LEU A 364 23.48 18.09 10.26
N ALA A 365 23.30 19.28 10.86
CA ALA A 365 24.40 20.16 11.23
C ALA A 365 25.37 19.49 12.21
N GLY A 366 24.85 18.83 13.25
CA GLY A 366 25.63 18.11 14.25
C GLY A 366 26.49 16.99 13.66
N ILE A 367 25.93 16.18 12.75
CA ILE A 367 26.65 15.08 12.09
C ILE A 367 27.79 15.61 11.21
N ILE A 368 27.51 16.57 10.32
CA ILE A 368 28.55 17.16 9.46
C ILE A 368 29.60 17.92 10.28
N GLY A 369 29.16 18.64 11.32
CA GLY A 369 30.04 19.29 12.29
C GLY A 369 31.03 18.32 12.93
N GLN A 370 30.54 17.17 13.39
CA GLN A 370 31.36 16.13 14.02
C GLN A 370 32.33 15.48 13.02
N LEU A 371 31.89 15.17 11.80
CA LEU A 371 32.78 14.65 10.75
C LEU A 371 33.91 15.64 10.41
N ARG A 372 33.61 16.95 10.34
CA ARG A 372 34.62 18.00 10.16
C ARG A 372 35.59 18.07 11.32
N ALA A 373 35.09 18.04 12.56
CA ALA A 373 35.94 18.06 13.75
C ALA A 373 36.91 16.88 13.81
N LYS A 374 36.52 15.72 13.28
CA LYS A 374 37.37 14.52 13.14
C LYS A 374 38.30 14.54 11.92
N GLY A 375 38.24 15.57 11.07
CA GLY A 375 38.99 15.62 9.80
C GLY A 375 38.54 14.55 8.79
N GLN A 376 37.30 14.09 8.90
CA GLN A 376 36.70 13.01 8.10
C GLN A 376 35.64 13.51 7.12
N TRP A 377 35.54 14.83 6.94
CA TRP A 377 34.67 15.47 5.95
C TRP A 377 35.48 16.24 4.90
N PRO A 378 35.21 16.05 3.58
CA PRO A 378 34.28 15.06 3.03
C PRO A 378 34.67 13.62 3.37
N LEU A 379 33.72 12.69 3.31
CA LEU A 379 33.96 11.28 3.63
C LEU A 379 35.16 10.73 2.85
N PRO A 380 36.03 9.89 3.46
CA PRO A 380 37.26 9.41 2.81
C PRO A 380 37.04 8.68 1.49
N SER A 381 35.94 7.93 1.36
CA SER A 381 35.54 7.21 0.14
C SER A 381 35.00 8.12 -0.97
N ARG A 382 34.67 9.37 -0.64
CA ARG A 382 34.07 10.37 -1.55
C ARG A 382 32.89 9.81 -2.36
N PRO A 383 31.89 9.21 -1.69
CA PRO A 383 30.74 8.64 -2.40
C PRO A 383 29.94 9.76 -3.08
N ASN A 384 29.27 9.41 -4.18
CA ASN A 384 28.25 10.27 -4.78
C ASN A 384 26.99 10.24 -3.90
N TRP A 385 26.55 11.40 -3.44
CA TRP A 385 25.34 11.53 -2.64
C TRP A 385 24.12 11.68 -3.56
N ARG A 386 23.14 10.79 -3.48
CA ARG A 386 21.84 10.92 -4.15
C ARG A 386 20.80 11.31 -3.11
N VAL A 387 20.41 12.57 -3.08
CA VAL A 387 19.55 13.10 -2.01
C VAL A 387 18.12 13.24 -2.51
N SER A 388 17.18 12.65 -1.76
CA SER A 388 15.74 12.80 -1.95
C SER A 388 15.13 13.27 -0.64
N LEU A 389 14.31 14.31 -0.68
CA LEU A 389 13.62 14.85 0.49
C LEU A 389 12.12 14.95 0.26
N TYR A 390 11.36 14.78 1.33
CA TYR A 390 9.95 15.13 1.36
C TYR A 390 9.75 16.55 1.94
N SER A 391 9.12 17.44 1.17
CA SER A 391 9.01 18.88 1.47
C SER A 391 7.72 19.30 2.15
N GLY A 392 7.12 18.41 2.95
CA GLY A 392 5.97 18.79 3.78
C GLY A 392 6.32 19.89 4.78
N GLN A 393 5.34 20.75 5.11
CA GLN A 393 5.53 21.82 6.09
C GLN A 393 6.03 21.28 7.45
N TYR A 394 5.55 20.10 7.86
CA TYR A 394 5.98 19.46 9.10
C TYR A 394 7.40 18.89 9.01
N ASN A 395 7.83 18.43 7.84
CA ASN A 395 9.16 17.86 7.59
C ASN A 395 10.22 18.96 7.40
N LEU A 396 9.84 20.15 6.92
CA LEU A 396 10.76 21.27 6.76
C LEU A 396 10.75 22.27 7.93
N GLY A 397 9.65 22.35 8.68
CA GLY A 397 9.46 23.38 9.72
C GLY A 397 10.45 23.33 10.89
N GLY A 398 11.21 22.24 11.03
CA GLY A 398 12.29 22.09 12.02
C GLY A 398 13.69 22.10 11.44
N MET A 399 13.88 22.42 10.15
CA MET A 399 15.20 22.59 9.56
C MET A 399 15.85 23.88 10.09
N THR A 400 16.94 23.75 10.84
CA THR A 400 17.73 24.89 11.29
C THR A 400 18.55 25.45 10.13
N GLN A 401 19.04 26.69 10.26
CA GLN A 401 19.97 27.23 9.26
C GLN A 401 21.24 26.36 9.12
N GLY A 402 21.71 25.77 10.23
CA GLY A 402 22.83 24.81 10.21
C GLY A 402 22.51 23.54 9.41
N ASP A 403 21.28 23.01 9.52
CA ASP A 403 20.86 21.86 8.72
C ASP A 403 20.83 22.18 7.22
N LEU A 404 20.36 23.38 6.85
CA LEU A 404 20.35 23.84 5.46
C LEU A 404 21.75 24.04 4.89
N GLU A 405 22.70 24.48 5.72
CA GLU A 405 24.12 24.59 5.36
C GLU A 405 24.76 23.21 5.19
N ALA A 406 24.52 22.30 6.13
CA ALA A 406 24.97 20.91 6.05
C ALA A 406 24.43 20.20 4.81
N LEU A 407 23.14 20.37 4.49
CA LEU A 407 22.54 19.84 3.27
C LEU A 407 23.19 20.45 2.01
N SER A 408 23.45 21.76 2.02
CA SER A 408 24.16 22.42 0.91
C SER A 408 25.57 21.88 0.72
N GLU A 409 26.26 21.54 1.81
CA GLU A 409 27.59 20.94 1.80
C GLU A 409 27.55 19.48 1.28
N ILE A 410 26.57 18.68 1.71
CA ILE A 410 26.33 17.34 1.15
C ILE A 410 26.11 17.41 -0.37
N MET A 411 25.29 18.36 -0.83
CA MET A 411 24.99 18.51 -2.26
C MET A 411 26.20 18.95 -3.10
N GLN A 412 27.26 19.51 -2.51
CA GLN A 412 28.53 19.76 -3.22
C GLN A 412 29.28 18.46 -3.58
N HIS A 413 28.93 17.36 -2.91
CA HIS A 413 29.45 16.01 -3.16
C HIS A 413 28.45 15.13 -3.93
N SER A 414 27.44 15.75 -4.54
CA SER A 414 26.47 15.09 -5.41
C SER A 414 26.70 15.45 -6.87
N SER A 415 26.70 14.47 -7.75
CA SER A 415 26.57 14.67 -9.20
C SER A 415 25.11 14.76 -9.66
N ASP A 416 24.16 14.42 -8.79
CA ASP A 416 22.74 14.37 -9.08
C ASP A 416 22.04 15.62 -8.50
N PRO A 417 21.00 16.15 -9.15
CA PRO A 417 20.17 17.18 -8.52
C PRO A 417 19.41 16.58 -7.34
N LEU A 418 19.18 17.39 -6.30
CA LEU A 418 18.33 16.99 -5.19
C LEU A 418 16.90 16.73 -5.68
N VAL A 419 16.27 15.65 -5.23
CA VAL A 419 14.86 15.39 -5.51
C VAL A 419 13.99 15.95 -4.38
N ASP A 420 13.17 16.94 -4.68
CA ASP A 420 12.19 17.52 -3.75
C ASP A 420 10.79 17.00 -4.09
N VAL A 421 10.27 16.08 -3.29
CA VAL A 421 8.92 15.54 -3.45
C VAL A 421 7.98 16.18 -2.43
N GLY A 422 6.85 16.73 -2.89
CA GLY A 422 5.81 17.26 -2.01
C GLY A 422 4.44 16.77 -2.44
N LYS A 423 3.58 16.36 -1.50
CA LYS A 423 2.27 15.77 -1.84
C LYS A 423 1.41 16.66 -2.73
N PHE A 424 1.30 17.94 -2.35
CA PHE A 424 0.48 18.90 -3.08
C PHE A 424 0.98 19.09 -4.53
N PRO A 425 2.25 19.45 -4.81
CA PRO A 425 2.72 19.54 -6.19
C PRO A 425 2.69 18.18 -6.92
N PHE A 426 3.06 17.08 -6.26
CA PHE A 426 3.17 15.76 -6.90
C PHE A 426 1.86 15.31 -7.53
N PHE A 427 0.72 15.49 -6.83
CA PHE A 427 -0.61 15.12 -7.33
C PHE A 427 -1.39 16.26 -7.99
N GLY A 428 -0.74 17.34 -8.45
CA GLY A 428 -1.45 18.40 -9.20
C GLY A 428 -2.28 19.36 -8.33
N GLY A 429 -1.98 19.44 -7.03
CA GLY A 429 -2.50 20.44 -6.11
C GLY A 429 -4.01 20.32 -5.87
N LYS A 430 -4.75 21.38 -6.18
CA LYS A 430 -6.22 21.40 -6.01
C LYS A 430 -6.96 20.50 -7.01
N GLY A 431 -6.31 20.11 -8.10
CA GLY A 431 -6.86 19.21 -9.11
C GLY A 431 -6.53 17.73 -8.86
N CYS A 432 -6.06 17.38 -7.66
CA CYS A 432 -5.68 16.00 -7.34
C CYS A 432 -6.88 15.05 -7.32
N HIS A 433 -6.61 13.77 -7.59
CA HIS A 433 -7.61 12.73 -7.47
C HIS A 433 -7.97 12.48 -5.99
N PRO A 434 -9.25 12.27 -5.62
CA PRO A 434 -9.67 12.01 -4.24
C PRO A 434 -9.01 10.78 -3.58
N TRP A 435 -8.44 9.86 -4.38
CA TRP A 435 -7.66 8.75 -3.83
C TRP A 435 -6.39 9.21 -3.11
N THR A 436 -5.88 10.40 -3.42
CA THR A 436 -4.59 10.89 -2.93
C THR A 436 -4.71 11.73 -1.65
N ASP A 437 -5.92 11.82 -1.07
CA ASP A 437 -6.19 12.63 0.12
C ASP A 437 -5.39 12.19 1.34
N SER A 438 -5.21 10.89 1.56
CA SER A 438 -4.34 10.35 2.62
C SER A 438 -3.98 8.90 2.33
N LEU A 439 -3.18 8.27 3.20
CA LEU A 439 -2.89 6.84 3.05
C LEU A 439 -4.16 5.99 3.16
N THR A 440 -5.14 6.37 3.99
CA THR A 440 -6.38 5.59 4.13
C THR A 440 -7.22 5.58 2.84
N THR A 441 -7.13 6.63 2.02
CA THR A 441 -7.80 6.68 0.72
C THR A 441 -6.90 6.17 -0.41
N PHE A 442 -5.58 6.24 -0.27
CA PHE A 442 -4.66 5.78 -1.30
C PHE A 442 -4.33 4.29 -1.20
N ALA A 443 -4.19 3.73 0.00
CA ALA A 443 -3.90 2.32 0.18
C ALA A 443 -4.88 1.42 -0.60
N SER A 444 -4.34 0.34 -1.15
CA SER A 444 -5.15 -0.73 -1.73
C SER A 444 -6.09 -1.29 -0.66
N PRO A 445 -7.35 -1.61 -0.98
CA PRO A 445 -8.32 -2.10 0.01
C PRO A 445 -7.87 -3.34 0.77
N SER A 446 -7.03 -4.19 0.15
CA SER A 446 -6.52 -5.39 0.79
C SER A 446 -5.34 -5.15 1.74
N MET A 447 -4.69 -3.98 1.71
CA MET A 447 -3.42 -3.73 2.41
C MET A 447 -3.52 -4.01 3.91
N ALA A 448 -4.49 -3.42 4.61
CA ALA A 448 -4.65 -3.62 6.05
C ALA A 448 -5.00 -5.08 6.39
N SER A 449 -5.89 -5.71 5.62
CA SER A 449 -6.22 -7.13 5.82
C SER A 449 -5.01 -8.05 5.62
N ALA A 450 -4.16 -7.77 4.62
CA ALA A 450 -2.95 -8.52 4.36
C ALA A 450 -1.95 -8.38 5.50
N ILE A 451 -1.72 -7.15 5.98
CA ILE A 451 -0.86 -6.87 7.14
C ILE A 451 -1.41 -7.58 8.39
N SER A 452 -2.72 -7.53 8.65
CA SER A 452 -3.35 -8.21 9.78
C SER A 452 -3.16 -9.73 9.75
N VAL A 453 -3.19 -10.34 8.56
CA VAL A 453 -2.99 -11.80 8.41
C VAL A 453 -1.51 -12.16 8.51
N GLN A 454 -0.64 -11.43 7.82
CA GLN A 454 0.79 -11.72 7.71
C GLN A 454 1.52 -11.39 9.02
N THR A 455 1.24 -10.22 9.59
CA THR A 455 1.91 -9.63 10.75
C THR A 455 0.86 -9.02 11.71
N PRO A 456 0.05 -9.84 12.39
CA PRO A 456 -1.04 -9.33 13.25
C PRO A 456 -0.55 -8.38 14.35
N LEU A 457 0.66 -8.60 14.88
CA LEU A 457 1.26 -7.71 15.88
C LEU A 457 1.61 -6.33 15.31
N LEU A 458 2.01 -6.24 14.04
CA LEU A 458 2.22 -4.96 13.36
C LEU A 458 0.89 -4.24 13.15
N GLY A 459 -0.16 -4.95 12.71
CA GLY A 459 -1.51 -4.38 12.62
C GLY A 459 -2.00 -3.83 13.97
N ALA A 460 -1.68 -4.53 15.06
CA ALA A 460 -1.96 -4.05 16.42
C ALA A 460 -1.19 -2.76 16.74
N ALA A 461 0.12 -2.73 16.42
CA ALA A 461 1.00 -1.60 16.70
C ALA A 461 0.54 -0.33 15.93
N LEU A 462 0.22 -0.49 14.65
CA LEU A 462 -0.32 0.58 13.80
C LEU A 462 -1.64 1.14 14.35
N THR A 463 -2.54 0.25 14.81
CA THR A 463 -3.80 0.65 15.43
C THR A 463 -3.56 1.41 16.74
N SER A 464 -2.73 0.86 17.63
CA SER A 464 -2.43 1.45 18.93
C SER A 464 -1.69 2.79 18.82
N PHE A 465 -0.83 2.96 17.81
CA PHE A 465 -0.22 4.24 17.47
C PHE A 465 -1.26 5.25 17.00
N ASN A 466 -2.10 4.88 16.03
CA ASN A 466 -3.17 5.73 15.51
C ASN A 466 -4.09 6.22 16.64
N ASP A 467 -4.50 5.32 17.52
CA ASP A 467 -5.44 5.62 18.62
C ASP A 467 -4.88 6.62 19.64
N GLU A 468 -3.56 6.79 19.75
CA GLU A 468 -2.92 7.76 20.65
C GLU A 468 -2.42 9.01 19.92
N PHE A 469 -1.63 8.84 18.85
CA PHE A 469 -1.00 9.94 18.13
C PHE A 469 -2.03 10.71 17.27
N ASN A 470 -2.80 9.99 16.44
CA ASN A 470 -3.75 10.63 15.54
C ASN A 470 -5.00 11.14 16.27
N ALA A 471 -5.30 10.66 17.48
CA ALA A 471 -6.30 11.26 18.34
C ALA A 471 -6.00 12.75 18.62
N GLY A 472 -4.71 13.12 18.68
CA GLY A 472 -4.22 14.50 18.69
C GLY A 472 -4.75 15.35 17.55
N LEU A 473 -4.85 14.77 16.36
CA LEU A 473 -5.23 15.46 15.14
C LEU A 473 -6.73 15.76 15.05
N VAL A 474 -7.55 15.02 15.79
CA VAL A 474 -9.02 15.18 15.86
C VAL A 474 -9.50 15.78 17.18
N ASN A 475 -8.58 16.21 18.05
CA ASN A 475 -8.90 16.73 19.37
C ASN A 475 -9.82 17.98 19.28
N PRO A 476 -11.05 17.95 19.81
CA PRO A 476 -12.03 19.03 19.72
C PRO A 476 -11.68 20.29 20.53
N HIS A 477 -10.58 20.26 21.27
CA HIS A 477 -10.03 21.42 21.97
C HIS A 477 -9.03 22.20 21.12
N SER A 478 -8.67 21.70 19.93
CA SER A 478 -7.92 22.48 18.95
C SER A 478 -8.72 23.71 18.51
N LYS A 479 -8.08 24.88 18.52
CA LYS A 479 -8.71 26.16 18.17
C LYS A 479 -8.95 26.32 16.66
N ASP A 480 -8.36 25.46 15.84
CA ASP A 480 -8.18 25.74 14.42
C ASP A 480 -9.23 25.12 13.49
N PHE A 481 -10.08 24.19 13.98
CA PHE A 481 -11.01 23.46 13.09
C PHE A 481 -11.99 24.37 12.35
N PHE A 482 -12.52 25.40 13.01
CA PHE A 482 -13.56 26.27 12.46
C PHE A 482 -13.11 27.73 12.32
N SER A 483 -11.80 28.00 12.40
CA SER A 483 -11.24 29.36 12.30
C SER A 483 -11.53 30.02 10.95
N LYS A 484 -11.44 29.24 9.86
CA LYS A 484 -11.73 29.72 8.49
C LYS A 484 -13.21 29.65 8.11
N LYS A 485 -13.99 28.78 8.77
CA LYS A 485 -15.41 28.53 8.49
C LYS A 485 -16.17 28.40 9.83
N PRO A 486 -16.55 29.52 10.46
CA PRO A 486 -17.19 29.50 11.78
C PRO A 486 -18.50 28.70 11.79
N LEU A 487 -18.79 28.10 12.95
CA LEU A 487 -20.07 27.43 13.21
C LEU A 487 -21.19 28.45 13.45
N THR A 488 -22.43 28.11 13.06
CA THR A 488 -23.63 28.82 13.52
C THR A 488 -23.90 28.50 15.00
N GLU A 489 -24.80 29.23 15.65
CA GLU A 489 -25.17 28.96 17.05
C GLU A 489 -25.71 27.53 17.23
N ASP A 490 -26.60 27.08 16.33
CA ASP A 490 -27.14 25.73 16.34
C ASP A 490 -26.04 24.67 16.13
N GLU A 491 -25.18 24.85 15.12
CA GLU A 491 -24.06 23.95 14.86
C GLU A 491 -23.08 23.91 16.05
N ALA A 492 -22.79 25.05 16.68
CA ALA A 492 -21.93 25.14 17.84
C ALA A 492 -22.54 24.41 19.05
N ALA A 493 -23.85 24.51 19.27
CA ALA A 493 -24.55 23.77 20.30
C ALA A 493 -24.52 22.26 20.05
N ARG A 494 -24.69 21.80 18.81
CA ARG A 494 -24.54 20.37 18.44
C ARG A 494 -23.10 19.90 18.65
N TYR A 495 -22.12 20.65 18.16
CA TYR A 495 -20.70 20.33 18.31
C TYR A 495 -20.26 20.27 19.78
N ALA A 496 -20.76 21.17 20.63
CA ALA A 496 -20.51 21.14 22.06
C ALA A 496 -21.00 19.83 22.72
N ARG A 497 -22.15 19.29 22.29
CA ARG A 497 -22.62 17.98 22.75
C ARG A 497 -21.71 16.84 22.30
N TYR A 498 -21.24 16.86 21.06
CA TYR A 498 -20.30 15.85 20.56
C TYR A 498 -18.98 15.90 21.35
N LYS A 499 -18.46 17.10 21.56
CA LYS A 499 -17.24 17.36 22.32
C LYS A 499 -17.32 16.87 23.76
N ALA A 500 -18.49 16.97 24.42
CA ALA A 500 -18.66 16.51 25.80
C ALA A 500 -18.44 15.00 25.98
N ALA A 501 -18.57 14.21 24.91
CA ALA A 501 -18.29 12.78 24.92
C ALA A 501 -16.81 12.43 24.71
N PHE A 502 -15.98 13.37 24.26
CA PHE A 502 -14.59 13.11 23.86
C PHE A 502 -13.65 12.99 25.08
N VAL A 503 -12.94 11.86 25.19
CA VAL A 503 -11.86 11.63 26.15
C VAL A 503 -10.62 11.18 25.39
N TYR A 504 -9.54 11.99 25.44
CA TYR A 504 -8.36 11.83 24.58
C TYR A 504 -7.75 10.42 24.60
N GLU A 505 -7.66 9.80 25.77
CA GLU A 505 -7.00 8.51 25.99
C GLU A 505 -7.93 7.30 25.81
N ARG A 506 -9.15 7.53 25.31
CA ARG A 506 -10.19 6.50 25.17
C ARG A 506 -10.66 6.38 23.73
N ALA A 507 -10.12 5.41 23.00
CA ALA A 507 -10.39 5.17 21.58
C ALA A 507 -11.90 5.06 21.25
N ASP A 508 -12.70 4.47 22.14
CA ASP A 508 -14.17 4.35 21.97
C ASP A 508 -14.86 5.72 21.95
N THR A 509 -14.39 6.65 22.78
CA THR A 509 -14.94 8.01 22.84
C THR A 509 -14.48 8.88 21.67
N VAL A 510 -13.22 8.74 21.25
CA VAL A 510 -12.69 9.40 20.05
C VAL A 510 -13.48 8.98 18.81
N ARG A 511 -13.70 7.66 18.64
CA ARG A 511 -14.54 7.10 17.56
C ARG A 511 -15.95 7.66 17.61
N THR A 512 -16.59 7.66 18.77
CA THR A 512 -17.97 8.16 18.94
C THR A 512 -18.07 9.63 18.56
N PHE A 513 -17.12 10.46 19.02
CA PHE A 513 -17.04 11.88 18.66
C PHE A 513 -16.87 12.06 17.14
N CYS A 514 -15.89 11.39 16.53
CA CYS A 514 -15.64 11.49 15.09
C CYS A 514 -16.85 11.04 14.27
N LYS A 515 -17.53 9.96 14.69
CA LYS A 515 -18.75 9.47 14.04
C LYS A 515 -19.87 10.53 14.06
N CYS A 516 -20.16 11.13 15.22
CA CYS A 516 -21.14 12.21 15.30
C CYS A 516 -20.80 13.40 14.40
N VAL A 517 -19.51 13.75 14.28
CA VAL A 517 -19.07 14.84 13.41
C VAL A 517 -19.21 14.49 11.93
N VAL A 518 -18.84 13.27 11.52
CA VAL A 518 -18.95 12.79 10.13
C VAL A 518 -20.41 12.65 9.70
N GLU A 519 -21.29 12.22 10.60
CA GLU A 519 -22.74 12.06 10.36
C GLU A 519 -23.52 13.40 10.40
N ASP A 520 -22.89 14.53 10.75
CA ASP A 520 -23.46 15.88 10.64
C ASP A 520 -22.85 16.63 9.43
N PRO A 521 -23.52 16.63 8.25
CA PRO A 521 -22.97 17.22 7.03
C PRO A 521 -22.66 18.71 7.15
N ASP A 522 -23.39 19.45 8.00
CA ASP A 522 -23.21 20.89 8.16
C ASP A 522 -21.93 21.24 8.94
N ILE A 523 -21.58 20.42 9.92
CA ILE A 523 -20.32 20.55 10.66
C ILE A 523 -19.17 19.96 9.83
N PHE A 524 -19.35 18.77 9.25
CA PHE A 524 -18.30 18.07 8.50
C PHE A 524 -17.79 18.89 7.30
N LYS A 525 -18.69 19.54 6.55
CA LYS A 525 -18.30 20.40 5.39
C LYS A 525 -17.42 21.59 5.79
N LYS A 526 -17.47 22.01 7.06
CA LYS A 526 -16.71 23.15 7.61
C LYS A 526 -15.33 22.75 8.13
N LEU A 527 -15.08 21.46 8.35
CA LEU A 527 -13.74 20.97 8.72
C LEU A 527 -12.70 21.28 7.62
N PRO A 528 -11.43 21.49 7.99
CA PRO A 528 -10.34 21.56 7.03
C PRO A 528 -10.25 20.26 6.23
N ASP A 529 -10.06 20.35 4.91
CA ASP A 529 -10.12 19.16 4.02
C ASP A 529 -9.11 18.08 4.42
N PHE A 530 -7.89 18.47 4.78
CA PHE A 530 -6.84 17.55 5.23
C PHE A 530 -7.13 16.83 6.57
N LYS A 531 -8.16 17.26 7.31
CA LYS A 531 -8.60 16.58 8.56
C LYS A 531 -9.73 15.58 8.30
N LYS A 532 -10.46 15.72 7.19
CA LYS A 532 -11.66 14.92 6.92
C LYS A 532 -11.35 13.44 6.84
N SER A 533 -10.24 13.05 6.20
CA SER A 533 -9.80 11.65 6.12
C SER A 533 -9.60 11.05 7.51
N THR A 534 -8.98 11.78 8.42
CA THR A 534 -8.70 11.32 9.79
C THR A 534 -9.98 11.18 10.61
N PHE A 535 -10.90 12.15 10.51
CA PHE A 535 -12.23 12.06 11.14
C PHE A 535 -13.02 10.84 10.62
N THR A 536 -13.02 10.62 9.30
CA THR A 536 -13.67 9.46 8.69
C THR A 536 -13.03 8.16 9.16
N ALA A 537 -11.69 8.05 9.14
CA ALA A 537 -10.99 6.85 9.59
C ALA A 537 -11.39 6.48 11.03
N PHE A 538 -11.33 7.42 11.97
CA PHE A 538 -11.75 7.16 13.35
C PHE A 538 -13.22 6.78 13.48
N ALA A 539 -14.12 7.46 12.76
CA ALA A 539 -15.57 7.20 12.82
C ALA A 539 -15.92 5.74 12.49
N TYR A 540 -15.15 5.11 11.61
CA TYR A 540 -15.38 3.74 11.14
C TYR A 540 -14.35 2.73 11.66
N GLY A 541 -13.52 3.13 12.63
CA GLY A 541 -12.55 2.25 13.29
C GLY A 541 -11.33 1.88 12.43
N GLY A 542 -11.05 2.65 11.39
CA GLY A 542 -9.81 2.57 10.63
C GLY A 542 -8.72 3.48 11.18
N CYS A 543 -7.53 3.31 10.62
CA CYS A 543 -6.39 4.19 10.81
C CYS A 543 -6.30 5.21 9.66
N ASP A 544 -5.66 6.34 9.93
CA ASP A 544 -5.20 7.26 8.90
C ASP A 544 -3.70 7.48 9.06
N SER A 545 -3.01 7.70 7.95
CA SER A 545 -1.64 8.22 7.95
C SER A 545 -1.55 9.21 6.82
N PRO A 546 -0.67 10.22 6.91
CA PRO A 546 -0.31 10.99 5.74
C PRO A 546 0.19 10.05 4.62
N LEU A 547 -0.07 10.42 3.36
CA LEU A 547 0.50 9.72 2.19
C LEU A 547 1.93 10.20 1.88
N CYS A 548 2.38 11.19 2.63
CA CYS A 548 3.48 12.10 2.39
C CYS A 548 4.79 11.40 2.00
N ASP A 549 5.39 10.67 2.93
CA ASP A 549 6.77 10.20 2.79
C ASP A 549 6.88 8.98 1.85
N GLN A 550 5.78 8.26 1.65
CA GLN A 550 5.67 7.20 0.64
C GLN A 550 5.74 7.72 -0.81
N LEU A 551 5.64 9.04 -1.01
CA LEU A 551 5.78 9.63 -2.35
C LEU A 551 7.20 9.60 -2.89
N ILE A 552 8.20 9.51 -2.01
CA ILE A 552 9.58 9.30 -2.44
C ILE A 552 9.69 7.94 -3.15
N PHE A 553 9.14 6.88 -2.56
CA PHE A 553 9.05 5.58 -3.21
C PHE A 553 8.23 5.65 -4.51
N ALA A 554 7.06 6.31 -4.50
CA ALA A 554 6.22 6.43 -5.70
C ALA A 554 6.96 7.08 -6.86
N TYR A 555 7.75 8.13 -6.58
CA TYR A 555 8.62 8.76 -7.56
C TYR A 555 9.72 7.81 -8.07
N GLU A 556 10.48 7.17 -7.17
CA GLU A 556 11.57 6.25 -7.53
C GLU A 556 11.05 5.10 -8.41
N TYR A 557 9.88 4.56 -8.06
CA TYR A 557 9.20 3.53 -8.83
C TYR A 557 8.80 4.02 -10.23
N LEU A 558 8.09 5.16 -10.33
CA LEU A 558 7.65 5.69 -11.62
C LEU A 558 8.81 6.10 -12.52
N LYS A 559 9.88 6.68 -11.96
CA LYS A 559 11.08 7.06 -12.71
C LYS A 559 11.65 5.89 -13.53
N VAL A 560 11.53 4.67 -13.02
CA VAL A 560 12.03 3.45 -13.69
C VAL A 560 10.93 2.75 -14.48
N LYS A 561 9.75 2.52 -13.89
CA LYS A 561 8.70 1.68 -14.49
C LYS A 561 7.80 2.43 -15.47
N ASN A 562 7.59 3.74 -15.26
CA ASN A 562 6.75 4.57 -16.14
C ASN A 562 7.19 6.05 -16.12
N PRO A 563 8.39 6.38 -16.64
CA PRO A 563 8.92 7.75 -16.61
C PRO A 563 8.04 8.74 -17.37
N SER A 564 7.25 8.29 -18.36
CA SER A 564 6.32 9.13 -19.10
C SER A 564 5.13 9.65 -18.28
N ALA A 565 4.86 9.06 -17.12
CA ALA A 565 3.85 9.54 -16.19
C ALA A 565 4.32 10.74 -15.35
N LEU A 566 5.61 11.07 -15.38
CA LEU A 566 6.20 12.16 -14.61
C LEU A 566 6.47 13.39 -15.48
N ASN A 567 6.29 14.56 -14.89
CA ASN A 567 6.86 15.82 -15.33
C ASN A 567 7.96 16.23 -14.33
N MET A 568 9.14 16.57 -14.83
CA MET A 568 10.32 16.85 -14.00
C MET A 568 10.66 18.33 -14.08
N GLN A 569 10.22 19.10 -13.08
CA GLN A 569 10.60 20.52 -12.99
C GLN A 569 12.03 20.63 -12.48
N THR A 570 12.95 21.10 -13.31
CA THR A 570 14.37 21.30 -12.96
C THR A 570 14.65 22.74 -12.55
N GLY A 571 15.62 22.96 -11.67
CA GLY A 571 16.05 24.30 -11.26
C GLY A 571 16.97 24.25 -10.06
N LYS A 572 16.86 25.22 -9.16
CA LYS A 572 17.50 25.27 -7.86
C LYS A 572 16.49 25.15 -6.75
N TRP A 573 16.88 24.47 -5.67
CA TRP A 573 16.04 24.30 -4.49
C TRP A 573 15.95 25.59 -3.68
N PHE A 574 14.73 26.06 -3.45
CA PHE A 574 14.42 27.24 -2.65
C PHE A 574 13.52 26.84 -1.48
N PHE A 575 13.84 27.31 -0.27
CA PHE A 575 13.07 27.08 0.94
C PHE A 575 12.65 28.42 1.58
N ASP A 576 11.35 28.59 1.76
CA ASP A 576 10.75 29.71 2.49
C ASP A 576 10.56 29.29 3.95
N ALA A 577 11.51 29.65 4.82
CA ALA A 577 11.47 29.28 6.23
C ALA A 577 10.29 29.91 6.98
N GLU A 578 9.83 31.10 6.56
CA GLU A 578 8.70 31.79 7.19
C GLU A 578 7.39 31.05 6.90
N LYS A 579 7.21 30.60 5.66
CA LYS A 579 5.99 29.90 5.24
C LYS A 579 6.08 28.38 5.40
N GLY A 580 7.28 27.85 5.64
CA GLY A 580 7.53 26.43 5.84
C GLY A 580 7.26 25.59 4.60
N PHE A 581 7.62 26.07 3.40
CA PHE A 581 7.54 25.25 2.18
C PHE A 581 8.77 25.42 1.30
N SER A 582 9.07 24.40 0.49
CA SER A 582 10.08 24.49 -0.56
C SER A 582 9.48 24.39 -1.96
N GLN A 583 10.29 24.76 -2.95
CA GLN A 583 9.99 24.65 -4.36
C GLN A 583 11.28 24.70 -5.18
N VAL A 584 11.21 24.25 -6.42
CA VAL A 584 12.31 24.34 -7.38
C VAL A 584 12.08 25.53 -8.31
N ARG A 585 12.99 26.51 -8.32
CA ARG A 585 12.91 27.72 -9.20
C ARG A 585 14.07 27.73 -10.19
N GLN A 586 13.92 28.32 -11.37
CA GLN A 586 14.99 28.31 -12.39
C GLN A 586 16.27 29.03 -11.93
N ASP A 587 16.14 30.26 -11.40
CA ASP A 587 17.29 31.14 -11.16
C ASP A 587 17.63 31.36 -9.67
N GLU A 588 16.76 30.93 -8.77
CA GLU A 588 16.84 31.21 -7.33
C GLU A 588 16.89 29.91 -6.51
N GLY A 589 17.87 29.78 -5.62
CA GLY A 589 17.98 28.64 -4.72
C GLY A 589 19.42 28.30 -4.36
N ARG A 590 19.59 27.28 -3.51
CA ARG A 590 20.89 26.91 -2.92
C ARG A 590 21.72 25.99 -3.82
N PHE A 591 21.11 24.95 -4.38
CA PHE A 591 21.78 23.93 -5.20
C PHE A 591 20.81 23.35 -6.23
N PRO A 592 21.30 22.67 -7.28
CA PRO A 592 20.47 22.04 -8.30
C PRO A 592 19.46 21.06 -7.72
N ALA A 593 18.23 21.10 -8.20
CA ALA A 593 17.15 20.25 -7.75
C ALA A 593 16.11 19.98 -8.84
N ILE A 594 15.32 18.93 -8.61
CA ILE A 594 14.16 18.55 -9.39
C ILE A 594 12.94 18.38 -8.48
N GLN A 595 11.77 18.81 -8.96
CA GLN A 595 10.49 18.59 -8.29
C GLN A 595 9.58 17.78 -9.23
N PRO A 596 9.44 16.45 -9.00
CA PRO A 596 8.59 15.62 -9.83
C PRO A 596 7.11 15.89 -9.57
N THR A 597 6.30 15.86 -10.64
CA THR A 597 4.84 15.88 -10.57
C THR A 597 4.24 14.84 -11.51
N LEU A 598 3.03 14.36 -11.23
CA LEU A 598 2.29 13.53 -12.19
C LEU A 598 1.88 14.38 -13.40
N LYS A 599 2.10 13.82 -14.59
CA LYS A 599 1.70 14.44 -15.86
C LYS A 599 0.19 14.59 -15.97
N ASP A 600 -0.54 13.56 -15.53
CA ASP A 600 -1.99 13.58 -15.36
C ASP A 600 -2.35 13.08 -13.95
N PRO A 601 -2.68 13.98 -13.01
CA PRO A 601 -3.00 13.61 -11.63
C PRO A 601 -4.33 12.87 -11.47
N LEU A 602 -5.13 12.77 -12.54
CA LEU A 602 -6.41 12.05 -12.56
C LEU A 602 -6.31 10.70 -13.28
N ASP A 603 -5.13 10.31 -13.77
CA ASP A 603 -4.92 9.02 -14.44
C ASP A 603 -5.06 7.87 -13.44
N GLU A 604 -6.26 7.29 -13.39
CA GLU A 604 -6.58 6.18 -12.49
C GLU A 604 -5.73 4.93 -12.77
N VAL A 605 -5.18 4.75 -13.98
CA VAL A 605 -4.31 3.61 -14.31
C VAL A 605 -2.97 3.77 -13.62
N VAL A 606 -2.35 4.95 -13.73
CA VAL A 606 -1.09 5.28 -13.04
C VAL A 606 -1.28 5.24 -11.53
N LEU A 607 -2.38 5.81 -11.02
CA LEU A 607 -2.67 5.77 -9.59
C LEU A 607 -2.90 4.34 -9.09
N ALA A 608 -3.63 3.50 -9.83
CA ALA A 608 -3.84 2.09 -9.46
C ALA A 608 -2.54 1.28 -9.46
N ASP A 609 -1.63 1.55 -10.41
CA ASP A 609 -0.30 0.94 -10.44
C ASP A 609 0.53 1.33 -9.20
N LEU A 610 0.59 2.62 -8.86
CA LEU A 610 1.26 3.11 -7.65
C LEU A 610 0.72 2.45 -6.37
N ARG A 611 -0.61 2.34 -6.25
CA ARG A 611 -1.26 1.71 -5.09
C ARG A 611 -0.89 0.22 -4.97
N SER A 612 -0.82 -0.45 -6.11
CA SER A 612 -0.42 -1.85 -6.22
C SER A 612 1.06 -2.00 -5.86
N ALA A 613 1.93 -1.10 -6.32
CA ALA A 613 3.34 -1.09 -5.99
C ALA A 613 3.58 -0.87 -4.49
N LEU A 614 2.94 0.14 -3.88
CA LEU A 614 3.04 0.39 -2.44
C LEU A 614 2.67 -0.85 -1.61
N GLN A 615 1.56 -1.52 -1.96
CA GLN A 615 1.18 -2.76 -1.28
C GLN A 615 2.19 -3.88 -1.55
N LYS A 616 2.56 -4.11 -2.82
CA LYS A 616 3.45 -5.20 -3.20
C LYS A 616 4.78 -5.12 -2.47
N TYR A 617 5.48 -3.99 -2.54
CA TYR A 617 6.82 -3.85 -1.97
C TYR A 617 6.80 -3.88 -0.44
N LEU A 618 5.76 -3.33 0.19
CA LEU A 618 5.60 -3.46 1.64
C LEU A 618 5.38 -4.92 2.07
N LEU A 619 4.44 -5.64 1.43
CA LEU A 619 4.15 -7.03 1.81
C LEU A 619 5.32 -7.98 1.49
N GLN A 620 6.02 -7.74 0.38
CA GLN A 620 7.23 -8.47 0.01
C GLN A 620 8.33 -8.29 1.07
N HIS A 621 8.62 -7.04 1.46
CA HIS A 621 9.56 -6.75 2.53
C HIS A 621 9.18 -7.47 3.84
N LEU A 622 7.90 -7.38 4.25
CA LEU A 622 7.40 -8.05 5.45
C LEU A 622 7.52 -9.59 5.36
N ASP A 623 7.45 -10.18 4.17
CA ASP A 623 7.67 -11.61 3.98
C ASP A 623 9.15 -11.96 4.05
N ASP A 624 10.02 -11.14 3.46
CA ASP A 624 11.47 -11.38 3.43
C ASP A 624 12.10 -11.28 4.82
N ILE A 625 11.68 -10.30 5.64
CA ILE A 625 12.12 -10.24 7.04
C ILE A 625 11.53 -11.39 7.89
N ARG A 626 10.53 -12.14 7.41
CA ARG A 626 9.95 -13.30 8.12
C ARG A 626 10.49 -14.65 7.66
N CYS A 627 10.84 -14.78 6.39
CA CYS A 627 11.14 -16.06 5.77
C CYS A 627 12.65 -16.28 5.67
N VAL A 628 13.22 -17.11 6.55
CA VAL A 628 14.56 -17.68 6.30
C VAL A 628 14.42 -18.69 5.17
N LYS A 629 14.79 -18.28 3.97
CA LYS A 629 15.48 -19.21 3.08
C LYS A 629 16.84 -19.46 3.73
N HIS A 630 17.04 -20.67 4.27
CA HIS A 630 18.38 -21.22 4.43
C HIS A 630 18.97 -21.31 3.02
N HIS A 631 19.48 -20.20 2.49
CA HIS A 631 20.35 -20.20 1.33
C HIS A 631 21.75 -20.04 1.89
N SER A 632 22.23 -21.16 2.44
CA SER A 632 23.65 -21.48 2.35
C SER A 632 24.04 -21.37 0.87
N ARG A 633 24.64 -20.23 0.50
CA ARG A 633 25.48 -20.14 -0.68
C ARG A 633 26.93 -20.29 -0.24
#